data_AF-A0A957Y2D7-F1
#
_entry.id   AF-A0A957Y2D7-F1
#
_cell.length_a   1.000
_cell.length_b   1.000
_cell.length_c   1.000
_cell.angle_alpha   90.00
_cell.angle_beta   90.00
_cell.angle_gamma   90.00
#
_symmetry.space_group_name_H-M   'P 1'
#
loop_
_entity.id
_entity.type
_entity.pdbx_description
1 polymer ?
#
loop_
_entity_poly.entity_id
_entity_poly.type
_entity_poly.pdbx_seq_one_letter_code
_entity_poly.pdbx_strand_id
1 'polypeptide(L)'
;MTQANNTEGAAVTGSGQGVAIIGMSCMFPGARDLDAFWQNIVSKVDAVTDPPPEAWDSDIFYDPASNANDRVYCKKGGFLGPLAEFNPLDYGIMPIGLDGGEPDQWLGLKLAYDALADARYLERLRGDETQRRRTAVILGKGTYLNRGNLNMVQHSLVVDQTLQVLQSLHPEYGEEALALVRAELKRKLPPFDAASAPGLVPNIAAGRIANRLDL
;
A
#
# COMPACT_ATOMS: atom_id res chain seq x y z
N MET A 1 47.33 -4.95 -31.18
CA MET A 1 46.60 -6.23 -31.10
C MET A 1 46.17 -6.40 -29.65
N THR A 2 44.89 -6.15 -29.40
CA THR A 2 44.25 -6.09 -28.09
C THR A 2 44.18 -7.49 -27.48
N GLN A 3 44.70 -7.64 -26.25
CA GLN A 3 44.51 -8.84 -25.44
C GLN A 3 43.03 -8.95 -25.06
N ALA A 4 42.41 -10.09 -25.38
CA ALA A 4 41.08 -10.44 -24.91
C ALA A 4 41.17 -10.84 -23.44
N ASN A 5 40.60 -10.02 -22.55
CA ASN A 5 40.33 -10.42 -21.17
C ASN A 5 39.19 -11.44 -21.18
N ASN A 6 39.53 -12.73 -21.19
CA ASN A 6 38.62 -13.78 -20.76
C ASN A 6 38.37 -13.57 -19.26
N THR A 7 37.29 -12.87 -18.95
CA THR A 7 36.70 -12.89 -17.62
C THR A 7 35.90 -14.18 -17.55
N GLU A 8 36.56 -15.28 -17.18
CA GLU A 8 35.87 -16.44 -16.65
C GLU A 8 35.04 -15.94 -15.46
N GLY A 9 33.73 -15.85 -15.66
CA GLY A 9 32.80 -15.54 -14.59
C GLY A 9 33.01 -16.56 -13.50
N ALA A 10 33.49 -16.11 -12.34
CA ALA A 10 33.62 -16.92 -11.15
C ALA A 10 32.23 -17.53 -10.88
N ALA A 11 32.11 -18.83 -11.16
CA ALA A 11 30.90 -19.57 -10.85
C ALA A 11 30.67 -19.47 -9.35
N VAL A 12 29.55 -18.87 -8.96
CA VAL A 12 29.11 -18.81 -7.57
C VAL A 12 28.84 -20.26 -7.14
N THR A 13 29.84 -20.90 -6.53
CA THR A 13 29.68 -22.19 -5.86
C THR A 13 29.02 -21.97 -4.50
N GLY A 14 27.76 -21.51 -4.50
CA GLY A 14 26.87 -21.75 -3.37
C GLY A 14 26.52 -23.23 -3.38
N SER A 15 26.49 -23.90 -2.23
CA SER A 15 25.92 -25.24 -2.09
C SER A 15 24.48 -25.23 -2.61
N GLY A 16 24.31 -25.55 -3.90
CA GLY A 16 23.14 -25.22 -4.71
C GLY A 16 21.91 -26.02 -4.34
N GLN A 17 21.30 -25.71 -3.20
CA GLN A 17 19.94 -26.15 -2.91
C GLN A 17 19.00 -25.14 -3.55
N GLY A 18 18.11 -25.63 -4.42
CA GLY A 18 17.03 -24.82 -4.98
C GLY A 18 16.10 -24.31 -3.87
N VAL A 19 15.43 -23.19 -4.12
CA VAL A 19 14.44 -22.62 -3.20
C VAL A 19 13.06 -23.13 -3.61
N ALA A 20 12.37 -23.84 -2.70
CA ALA A 20 11.01 -24.29 -2.93
C ALA A 20 9.99 -23.21 -2.51
N ILE A 21 9.03 -22.94 -3.38
CA ILE A 21 7.83 -22.17 -3.02
C ILE A 21 6.84 -23.17 -2.45
N ILE A 22 6.59 -23.09 -1.14
CA ILE A 22 5.75 -24.06 -0.41
C ILE A 22 4.36 -23.55 -0.09
N GLY A 23 4.11 -22.26 -0.29
CA GLY A 23 2.79 -21.65 -0.17
C GLY A 23 2.75 -20.28 -0.81
N MET A 24 1.57 -19.91 -1.27
CA MET A 24 1.33 -18.67 -1.99
C MET A 24 0.00 -18.05 -1.57
N SER A 25 -0.14 -16.76 -1.80
CA SER A 25 -1.42 -16.07 -1.73
C SER A 25 -1.39 -14.94 -2.74
N CYS A 26 -2.55 -14.52 -3.21
CA CYS A 26 -2.63 -13.37 -4.08
C CYS A 26 -3.99 -12.68 -3.97
N MET A 27 -4.00 -11.42 -4.37
CA MET A 27 -5.21 -10.63 -4.54
C MET A 27 -4.96 -9.68 -5.73
N PHE A 28 -5.80 -9.78 -6.74
CA PHE A 28 -5.69 -9.03 -7.99
C PHE A 28 -7.06 -8.51 -8.41
N PRO A 29 -7.12 -7.54 -9.34
CA PRO A 29 -8.39 -7.10 -9.92
C PRO A 29 -9.20 -8.30 -10.45
N GLY A 30 -10.44 -8.45 -9.99
CA GLY A 30 -11.30 -9.57 -10.33
C GLY A 30 -10.90 -10.94 -9.76
N ALA A 31 -9.91 -11.02 -8.87
CA ALA A 31 -9.46 -12.26 -8.24
C ALA A 31 -9.11 -12.08 -6.76
N ARG A 32 -9.94 -12.66 -5.89
CA ARG A 32 -9.78 -12.60 -4.43
C ARG A 32 -8.73 -13.56 -3.86
N ASP A 33 -8.34 -14.58 -4.63
CA ASP A 33 -7.47 -15.67 -4.22
C ASP A 33 -6.78 -16.34 -5.43
N LEU A 34 -5.93 -17.34 -5.16
CA LEU A 34 -5.16 -18.08 -6.17
C LEU A 34 -6.06 -18.80 -7.18
N ASP A 35 -7.15 -19.41 -6.73
CA ASP A 35 -8.07 -20.14 -7.60
C ASP A 35 -8.74 -19.19 -8.59
N ALA A 36 -9.30 -18.08 -8.10
CA ALA A 36 -9.89 -17.06 -8.96
C ALA A 36 -8.86 -16.46 -9.92
N PHE A 37 -7.64 -16.20 -9.45
CA PHE A 37 -6.57 -15.65 -10.30
C PHE A 37 -6.17 -16.64 -11.41
N TRP A 38 -6.02 -17.92 -11.08
CA TRP A 38 -5.72 -18.96 -12.05
C TRP A 38 -6.84 -19.09 -13.10
N GLN A 39 -8.10 -19.09 -12.66
CA GLN A 39 -9.24 -19.13 -13.58
C GLN A 39 -9.27 -17.93 -14.52
N ASN A 40 -8.95 -16.73 -14.01
CA ASN A 40 -8.86 -15.53 -14.84
C ASN A 40 -7.78 -15.67 -15.91
N ILE A 41 -6.60 -16.22 -15.57
CA ILE A 41 -5.51 -16.45 -16.54
C ILE A 41 -5.95 -17.45 -17.62
N VAL A 42 -6.44 -18.63 -17.22
CA VAL A 42 -6.83 -19.69 -18.17
C VAL A 42 -7.98 -19.23 -19.07
N SER A 43 -8.91 -18.44 -18.52
CA SER A 43 -10.07 -17.90 -19.24
C SER A 43 -9.77 -16.60 -19.99
N LYS A 44 -8.54 -16.07 -19.92
CA LYS A 44 -8.11 -14.81 -20.56
C LYS A 44 -9.00 -13.62 -20.18
N VAL A 45 -9.36 -13.53 -18.90
CA VAL A 45 -10.20 -12.44 -18.38
C VAL A 45 -9.42 -11.12 -18.41
N ASP A 46 -10.03 -10.09 -19.02
CA ASP A 46 -9.57 -8.70 -18.90
C ASP A 46 -10.26 -8.06 -17.68
N ALA A 47 -9.47 -7.79 -16.64
CA ALA A 47 -9.94 -7.19 -15.40
C ALA A 47 -9.71 -5.66 -15.35
N VAL A 48 -9.41 -5.03 -16.48
CA VAL A 48 -9.26 -3.57 -16.57
C VAL A 48 -10.64 -2.91 -16.62
N THR A 49 -10.91 -2.06 -15.63
CA THR A 49 -12.19 -1.37 -15.51
C THR A 49 -12.01 0.14 -15.47
N ASP A 50 -13.14 0.85 -15.47
CA ASP A 50 -13.15 2.20 -14.92
C ASP A 50 -12.94 2.13 -13.39
N PRO A 51 -12.46 3.23 -12.78
CA PRO A 51 -12.28 3.34 -11.33
C PRO A 51 -13.62 3.13 -10.60
N PRO A 52 -13.63 2.42 -9.47
CA PRO A 52 -14.83 2.37 -8.64
C PRO A 52 -15.10 3.77 -8.02
N PRO A 53 -16.36 4.10 -7.66
CA PRO A 53 -16.73 5.43 -7.18
C PRO A 53 -15.89 5.93 -5.99
N GLU A 54 -15.43 5.02 -5.14
CA GLU A 54 -14.61 5.29 -3.96
C GLU A 54 -13.11 5.51 -4.25
N ALA A 55 -12.63 5.21 -5.46
CA ALA A 55 -11.20 5.28 -5.76
C ALA A 55 -10.67 6.72 -5.88
N TRP A 56 -11.44 7.60 -6.53
CA TRP A 56 -11.11 9.01 -6.76
C TRP A 56 -12.30 9.74 -7.42
N ASP A 57 -12.30 11.07 -7.32
CA ASP A 57 -13.30 11.92 -7.96
C ASP A 57 -12.92 12.17 -9.43
N SER A 58 -13.51 11.39 -10.34
CA SER A 58 -13.22 11.52 -11.76
C SER A 58 -13.58 12.90 -12.31
N ASP A 59 -14.59 13.58 -11.76
CA ASP A 59 -15.04 14.88 -12.30
C ASP A 59 -14.01 15.98 -12.04
N ILE A 60 -13.15 15.80 -11.02
CA ILE A 60 -12.07 16.72 -10.69
C ILE A 60 -10.81 16.43 -11.52
N PHE A 61 -10.45 15.15 -11.65
CA PHE A 61 -9.11 14.76 -12.12
C PHE A 61 -9.06 14.22 -13.55
N TYR A 62 -10.17 13.72 -14.10
CA TYR A 62 -10.21 13.12 -15.42
C TYR A 62 -10.48 14.18 -16.50
N ASP A 63 -9.52 14.34 -17.41
CA ASP A 63 -9.69 15.13 -18.62
C ASP A 63 -9.01 14.41 -19.80
N PRO A 64 -9.77 13.74 -20.69
CA PRO A 64 -9.21 13.00 -21.81
C PRO A 64 -8.54 13.90 -22.87
N ALA A 65 -8.79 15.22 -22.85
CA ALA A 65 -8.18 16.17 -23.77
C ALA A 65 -6.96 16.89 -23.16
N SER A 66 -6.74 16.76 -21.85
CA SER A 66 -5.64 17.45 -21.17
C SER A 66 -4.28 16.91 -21.59
N ASN A 67 -3.36 17.84 -21.85
CA ASN A 67 -1.92 17.59 -21.99
C ASN A 67 -1.13 18.12 -20.79
N ALA A 68 -1.82 18.60 -19.75
CA ALA A 68 -1.21 19.12 -18.54
C ALA A 68 -0.91 17.99 -17.54
N ASN A 69 0.12 18.18 -16.72
CA ASN A 69 0.58 17.16 -15.77
C ASN A 69 -0.28 17.07 -14.49
N ASP A 70 -1.35 17.86 -14.38
CA ASP A 70 -2.24 17.92 -13.21
C ASP A 70 -3.60 17.25 -13.46
N ARG A 71 -3.79 16.61 -14.63
CA ARG A 71 -4.97 15.83 -14.98
C ARG A 71 -4.56 14.46 -15.52
N VAL A 72 -5.53 13.54 -15.51
CA VAL A 72 -5.35 12.18 -16.01
C VAL A 72 -6.22 11.98 -17.25
N TYR A 73 -5.61 11.62 -18.36
CA TYR A 73 -6.32 11.37 -19.63
C TYR A 73 -6.85 9.93 -19.77
N CYS A 74 -6.35 9.00 -18.95
CA CYS A 74 -6.74 7.59 -18.96
C CYS A 74 -7.18 7.14 -17.57
N LYS A 75 -8.47 6.79 -17.43
CA LYS A 75 -9.03 6.25 -16.18
C LYS A 75 -9.02 4.72 -16.11
N LYS A 76 -8.61 4.03 -17.18
CA LYS A 76 -8.61 2.56 -17.22
C LYS A 76 -7.49 2.01 -16.33
N GLY A 77 -7.84 1.09 -15.44
CA GLY A 77 -6.90 0.47 -14.52
C GLY A 77 -7.42 -0.83 -13.93
N GLY A 78 -6.53 -1.54 -13.24
CA GLY A 78 -6.90 -2.69 -12.43
C GLY A 78 -7.16 -2.26 -11.00
N PHE A 79 -8.40 -2.40 -10.53
CA PHE A 79 -8.80 -1.99 -9.18
C PHE A 79 -9.20 -3.20 -8.35
N LEU A 80 -8.79 -3.23 -7.08
CA LEU A 80 -9.28 -4.24 -6.13
C LEU A 80 -10.73 -3.94 -5.73
N GLY A 81 -11.09 -2.66 -5.58
CA GLY A 81 -12.43 -2.24 -5.17
C GLY A 81 -12.90 -2.97 -3.91
N PRO A 82 -14.08 -3.62 -3.93
CA PRO A 82 -14.60 -4.36 -2.78
C PRO A 82 -13.76 -5.59 -2.39
N LEU A 83 -12.80 -6.02 -3.21
CA LEU A 83 -11.89 -7.11 -2.84
C LEU A 83 -10.86 -6.70 -1.79
N ALA A 84 -10.62 -5.39 -1.61
CA ALA A 84 -9.69 -4.84 -0.62
C ALA A 84 -10.26 -4.86 0.81
N GLU A 85 -10.87 -5.98 1.21
CA GLU A 85 -11.43 -6.20 2.53
C GLU A 85 -10.37 -6.70 3.52
N PHE A 86 -10.39 -6.12 4.72
CA PHE A 86 -9.49 -6.49 5.80
C PHE A 86 -10.22 -6.40 7.15
N ASN A 87 -10.32 -7.53 7.85
CA ASN A 87 -10.84 -7.56 9.21
C ASN A 87 -9.67 -7.45 10.21
N PRO A 88 -9.50 -6.31 10.90
CA PRO A 88 -8.35 -6.08 11.77
C PRO A 88 -8.30 -7.02 12.99
N LEU A 89 -9.45 -7.51 13.44
CA LEU A 89 -9.55 -8.34 14.64
C LEU A 89 -8.89 -9.70 14.43
N ASP A 90 -8.93 -10.23 13.21
CA ASP A 90 -8.30 -11.51 12.85
C ASP A 90 -6.77 -11.48 13.02
N TYR A 91 -6.19 -10.28 13.08
CA TYR A 91 -4.75 -10.03 13.18
C TYR A 91 -4.35 -9.27 14.45
N GLY A 92 -5.28 -9.13 15.42
CA GLY A 92 -5.04 -8.42 16.69
C GLY A 92 -4.76 -6.93 16.52
N ILE A 93 -5.29 -6.30 15.46
CA ILE A 93 -5.19 -4.87 15.20
C ILE A 93 -6.43 -4.18 15.77
N MET A 94 -6.24 -3.08 16.49
CA MET A 94 -7.37 -2.27 16.95
C MET A 94 -7.97 -1.50 15.76
N PRO A 95 -9.31 -1.53 15.56
CA PRO A 95 -9.96 -0.87 14.44
C PRO A 95 -9.63 0.63 14.32
N ILE A 96 -9.41 1.31 15.44
CA ILE A 96 -9.05 2.74 15.48
C ILE A 96 -7.74 3.04 14.74
N GLY A 97 -6.84 2.05 14.62
CA GLY A 97 -5.57 2.22 13.92
C GLY A 97 -5.64 2.00 12.40
N LEU A 98 -6.82 1.73 11.84
CA LEU A 98 -6.99 1.53 10.40
C LEU A 98 -7.19 2.82 9.63
N ASP A 99 -7.99 3.75 10.18
CA ASP A 99 -8.30 4.99 9.47
C ASP A 99 -7.08 5.92 9.43
N GLY A 100 -6.87 6.59 8.30
CA GLY A 100 -5.63 7.30 8.01
C GLY A 100 -4.40 6.41 7.81
N GLY A 101 -4.49 5.11 8.10
CA GLY A 101 -3.44 4.11 7.86
C GLY A 101 -3.28 3.75 6.38
N GLU A 102 -2.22 3.01 6.10
CA GLU A 102 -1.84 2.63 4.73
C GLU A 102 -2.42 1.25 4.35
N PRO A 103 -3.37 1.16 3.38
CA PRO A 103 -4.03 -0.08 3.01
C PRO A 103 -3.10 -1.22 2.63
N ASP A 104 -1.99 -0.93 1.96
CA ASP A 104 -1.06 -1.97 1.51
C ASP A 104 -0.34 -2.69 2.66
N GLN A 105 -0.18 -2.04 3.82
CA GLN A 105 0.36 -2.68 5.01
C GLN A 105 -0.63 -3.71 5.59
N TRP A 106 -1.93 -3.46 5.46
CA TRP A 106 -2.98 -4.35 5.95
C TRP A 106 -3.20 -5.53 5.00
N LEU A 107 -3.30 -5.26 3.70
CA LEU A 107 -3.42 -6.30 2.69
C LEU A 107 -2.15 -7.17 2.63
N GLY A 108 -0.96 -6.57 2.76
CA GLY A 108 0.29 -7.32 2.85
C GLY A 108 0.35 -8.25 4.06
N LEU A 109 -0.16 -7.80 5.21
CA LEU A 109 -0.30 -8.65 6.40
C LEU A 109 -1.24 -9.83 6.15
N LYS A 110 -2.43 -9.57 5.61
CA LYS A 110 -3.39 -10.60 5.27
C LYS A 110 -2.78 -11.64 4.32
N LEU A 111 -2.16 -11.20 3.23
CA LEU A 111 -1.57 -12.08 2.23
C LEU A 111 -0.41 -12.91 2.81
N ALA A 112 0.42 -12.34 3.69
CA ALA A 112 1.47 -13.10 4.36
C ALA A 112 0.90 -14.23 5.24
N TYR A 113 -0.18 -13.97 5.98
CA TYR A 113 -0.89 -15.01 6.73
C TYR A 113 -1.48 -16.08 5.82
N ASP A 114 -2.16 -15.67 4.75
CA ASP A 114 -2.80 -16.60 3.81
C ASP A 114 -1.75 -17.49 3.11
N ALA A 115 -0.57 -16.96 2.77
CA ALA A 115 0.51 -17.75 2.16
C ALA A 115 1.10 -18.79 3.13
N LEU A 116 1.23 -18.43 4.41
CA LEU A 116 1.66 -19.40 5.45
C LEU A 116 0.56 -20.44 5.75
N ALA A 117 -0.70 -20.07 5.62
CA ALA A 117 -1.84 -20.98 5.76
C ALA A 117 -1.87 -22.00 4.60
N ASP A 118 -1.68 -21.53 3.36
CA ASP A 118 -1.55 -22.37 2.16
C ASP A 118 -0.39 -23.37 2.30
N ALA A 119 0.76 -22.92 2.82
CA ALA A 119 1.90 -23.78 3.17
C ALA A 119 1.64 -24.75 4.33
N ARG A 120 0.48 -24.65 5.01
CA ARG A 120 0.15 -25.35 6.26
C ARG A 120 1.23 -25.18 7.33
N TYR A 121 1.86 -24.01 7.36
CA TYR A 121 3.06 -23.75 8.14
C TYR A 121 2.80 -22.87 9.37
N LEU A 122 1.62 -22.24 9.49
CA LEU A 122 1.29 -21.36 10.62
C LEU A 122 1.48 -22.01 12.00
N GLU A 123 0.91 -23.20 12.22
CA GLU A 123 1.02 -23.89 13.51
C GLU A 123 2.45 -24.36 13.80
N ARG A 124 3.17 -24.81 12.76
CA ARG A 124 4.57 -25.21 12.88
C ARG A 124 5.47 -24.03 13.25
N LEU A 125 5.24 -22.88 12.62
CA LEU A 125 5.96 -21.65 12.90
C LEU A 125 5.72 -21.17 14.35
N ARG A 126 4.47 -21.21 14.82
CA ARG A 126 4.11 -20.87 16.21
C ARG A 126 4.80 -21.79 17.24
N GLY A 127 4.99 -23.06 16.91
CA GLY A 127 5.62 -24.04 17.81
C GLY A 127 7.16 -24.04 17.83
N ASP A 128 7.83 -23.38 16.88
CA ASP A 128 9.29 -23.48 16.71
C ASP A 128 9.96 -22.09 16.75
N GLU A 129 10.45 -21.69 17.92
CA GLU A 129 11.13 -20.40 18.13
C GLU A 129 12.37 -20.25 17.24
N THR A 130 13.11 -21.34 17.00
CA THR A 130 14.32 -21.29 16.18
C THR A 130 13.97 -20.96 14.73
N GLN A 131 12.88 -21.51 14.21
CA GLN A 131 12.38 -21.18 12.87
C GLN A 131 11.89 -19.74 12.80
N ARG A 132 11.14 -19.28 13.81
CA ARG A 132 10.65 -17.89 13.87
C ARG A 132 11.78 -16.87 13.76
N ARG A 133 12.78 -16.97 14.64
CA ARG A 133 13.96 -16.07 14.65
C ARG A 133 14.84 -16.14 13.40
N ARG A 134 14.65 -17.16 12.55
CA ARG A 134 15.39 -17.36 11.29
C ARG A 134 14.54 -17.07 10.06
N THR A 135 13.29 -16.68 10.23
CA THR A 135 12.39 -16.33 9.12
C THR A 135 12.53 -14.84 8.80
N ALA A 136 12.75 -14.52 7.53
CA ALA A 136 12.81 -13.14 7.06
C ALA A 136 11.52 -12.76 6.34
N VAL A 137 11.10 -11.51 6.50
CA VAL A 137 10.05 -10.89 5.70
C VAL A 137 10.69 -9.96 4.69
N ILE A 138 10.50 -10.25 3.41
CA ILE A 138 11.02 -9.44 2.31
C ILE A 138 9.82 -8.96 1.49
N LEU A 139 9.66 -7.63 1.38
CA LEU A 139 8.53 -7.02 0.67
C LEU A 139 9.03 -6.10 -0.44
N GLY A 140 8.61 -6.37 -1.67
CA GLY A 140 8.80 -5.46 -2.80
C GLY A 140 7.71 -4.39 -2.77
N LYS A 141 8.10 -3.14 -2.50
CA LYS A 141 7.18 -1.98 -2.52
C LYS A 141 7.87 -0.80 -3.22
N GLY A 142 7.19 -0.21 -4.19
CA GLY A 142 7.64 1.02 -4.85
C GLY A 142 7.39 2.25 -3.98
N THR A 143 8.20 3.30 -4.16
CA THR A 143 7.96 4.60 -3.52
C THR A 143 7.00 5.40 -4.39
N TYR A 144 5.73 5.42 -4.01
CA TYR A 144 4.71 6.29 -4.59
C TYR A 144 4.03 7.09 -3.49
N LEU A 145 3.43 8.23 -3.86
CA LEU A 145 2.57 8.98 -2.95
C LEU A 145 1.42 8.08 -2.53
N ASN A 146 1.45 7.67 -1.27
CA ASN A 146 0.45 6.78 -0.70
C ASN A 146 -0.53 7.58 0.17
N ARG A 147 -1.56 6.90 0.70
CA ARG A 147 -2.63 7.55 1.46
C ARG A 147 -2.07 8.26 2.69
N GLY A 148 -1.12 7.63 3.39
CA GLY A 148 -0.48 8.21 4.57
C GLY A 148 0.30 9.48 4.25
N ASN A 149 1.17 9.45 3.23
CA ASN A 149 1.99 10.60 2.84
C ASN A 149 1.14 11.77 2.35
N LEU A 150 0.13 11.50 1.53
CA LEU A 150 -0.82 12.53 1.08
C LEU A 150 -1.57 13.14 2.26
N ASN A 151 -2.04 12.32 3.21
CA ASN A 151 -2.74 12.82 4.38
C ASN A 151 -1.84 13.76 5.22
N MET A 152 -0.59 13.36 5.49
CA MET A 152 0.38 14.21 6.20
C MET A 152 0.61 15.55 5.47
N VAL A 153 0.82 15.51 4.15
CA VAL A 153 1.04 16.71 3.32
C VAL A 153 -0.18 17.62 3.34
N GLN A 154 -1.39 17.05 3.27
CA GLN A 154 -2.64 17.81 3.37
C GLN A 154 -2.76 18.52 4.73
N HIS A 155 -2.52 17.80 5.83
CA HIS A 155 -2.61 18.34 7.19
C HIS A 155 -1.57 19.40 7.52
N SER A 156 -0.35 19.27 6.97
CA SER A 156 0.81 20.06 7.39
C SER A 156 1.19 21.16 6.40
N LEU A 157 0.97 20.97 5.10
CA LEU A 157 1.42 21.91 4.06
C LEU A 157 0.24 22.55 3.35
N VAL A 158 -0.68 21.75 2.81
CA VAL A 158 -1.75 22.26 1.93
C VAL A 158 -2.72 23.16 2.68
N VAL A 159 -3.12 22.77 3.90
CA VAL A 159 -4.00 23.61 4.73
C VAL A 159 -3.37 24.98 5.01
N ASP A 160 -2.09 25.02 5.39
CA ASP A 160 -1.41 26.28 5.70
C ASP A 160 -1.22 27.16 4.46
N GLN A 161 -0.83 26.56 3.33
CA GLN A 161 -0.71 27.27 2.05
C GLN A 161 -2.07 27.84 1.61
N THR A 162 -3.15 27.07 1.78
CA THR A 162 -4.50 27.53 1.44
C THR A 162 -4.89 28.75 2.28
N LEU A 163 -4.62 28.72 3.58
CA LEU A 163 -4.92 29.84 4.48
C LEU A 163 -4.06 31.08 4.18
N GLN A 164 -2.79 30.89 3.80
CA GLN A 164 -1.92 32.00 3.39
C GLN A 164 -2.43 32.69 2.12
N VAL A 165 -2.83 31.91 1.10
CA VAL A 165 -3.44 32.45 -0.12
C VAL A 165 -4.75 33.17 0.23
N LEU A 166 -5.59 32.58 1.07
CA LEU A 166 -6.84 33.19 1.50
C LEU A 166 -6.61 34.52 2.21
N GLN A 167 -5.67 34.58 3.16
CA GLN A 167 -5.31 35.83 3.85
C GLN A 167 -4.73 36.89 2.90
N SER A 168 -3.95 36.47 1.91
CA SER A 168 -3.36 37.38 0.93
C SER A 168 -4.41 37.98 -0.01
N LEU A 169 -5.45 37.22 -0.36
CA LEU A 169 -6.51 37.66 -1.27
C LEU A 169 -7.67 38.36 -0.53
N HIS A 170 -7.91 37.95 0.72
CA HIS A 170 -8.96 38.46 1.60
C HIS A 170 -8.40 38.88 2.96
N PRO A 171 -7.70 40.03 3.03
CA PRO A 171 -7.12 40.52 4.28
C PRO A 171 -8.15 40.84 5.37
N GLU A 172 -9.42 41.01 5.00
CA GLU A 172 -10.54 41.26 5.89
C GLU A 172 -10.90 40.08 6.80
N TYR A 173 -10.48 38.86 6.45
CA TYR A 173 -10.69 37.71 7.33
C TYR A 173 -9.74 37.77 8.52
N GLY A 174 -10.33 37.85 9.72
CA GLY A 174 -9.60 37.78 10.98
C GLY A 174 -9.19 36.35 11.34
N GLU A 175 -8.39 36.22 12.40
CA GLU A 175 -7.86 34.93 12.87
C GLU A 175 -8.95 33.90 13.17
N GLU A 176 -10.08 34.33 13.73
CA GLU A 176 -11.21 33.44 14.04
C GLU A 176 -11.82 32.82 12.78
N ALA A 177 -12.02 33.61 11.73
CA ALA A 177 -12.55 33.12 10.46
C ALA A 177 -11.59 32.12 9.80
N LEU A 178 -10.28 32.42 9.79
CA LEU A 178 -9.27 31.49 9.28
C LEU A 178 -9.18 30.20 10.11
N ALA A 179 -9.37 30.28 11.44
CA ALA A 179 -9.41 29.11 12.29
C ALA A 179 -10.60 28.19 11.96
N LEU A 180 -11.76 28.77 11.63
CA LEU A 180 -12.92 28.01 11.16
C LEU A 180 -12.65 27.32 9.82
N VAL A 181 -12.04 28.04 8.86
CA VAL A 181 -11.64 27.45 7.57
C VAL A 181 -10.67 26.30 7.76
N ARG A 182 -9.65 26.48 8.62
CA ARG A 182 -8.69 25.43 8.99
C ARG A 182 -9.40 24.19 9.55
N ALA A 183 -10.32 24.40 10.49
CA ALA A 183 -11.06 23.32 11.14
C ALA A 183 -11.89 22.55 10.10
N GLU A 184 -12.58 23.25 9.20
CA GLU A 184 -13.39 22.61 8.16
C GLU A 184 -12.54 21.85 7.15
N LEU A 185 -11.41 22.42 6.69
CA LEU A 185 -10.47 21.72 5.82
C LEU A 185 -9.96 20.43 6.48
N LYS A 186 -9.51 20.50 7.74
CA LYS A 186 -9.01 19.32 8.48
C LYS A 186 -10.09 18.29 8.74
N ARG A 187 -11.34 18.71 8.99
CA ARG A 187 -12.48 17.80 9.19
C ARG A 187 -12.80 16.95 7.96
N LYS A 188 -12.45 17.43 6.76
CA LYS A 188 -12.61 16.71 5.49
C LYS A 188 -11.46 15.74 5.20
N LEU A 189 -10.38 15.79 5.96
CA LEU A 189 -9.24 14.89 5.81
C LEU A 189 -9.37 13.68 6.73
N PRO A 190 -8.81 12.51 6.35
CA PRO A 190 -8.64 11.40 7.27
C PRO A 190 -7.87 11.82 8.53
N PRO A 191 -8.08 11.16 9.68
CA PRO A 191 -7.31 11.41 10.88
C PRO A 191 -5.81 11.29 10.63
N PHE A 192 -5.04 12.22 11.19
CA PHE A 192 -3.59 12.17 11.19
C PHE A 192 -3.08 12.22 12.64
N ASP A 193 -2.80 11.04 13.17
CA ASP A 193 -2.38 10.82 14.56
C ASP A 193 -1.23 9.79 14.64
N ALA A 194 -0.83 9.46 15.87
CA ALA A 194 0.22 8.49 16.15
C ALA A 194 -0.07 7.08 15.59
N ALA A 195 -1.34 6.70 15.39
CA ALA A 195 -1.71 5.41 14.84
C ALA A 195 -1.56 5.37 13.31
N SER A 196 -1.75 6.50 12.63
CA SER A 196 -1.54 6.65 11.18
C SER A 196 -0.08 6.85 10.76
N ALA A 197 0.76 7.40 11.65
CA ALA A 197 2.16 7.74 11.37
C ALA A 197 3.03 6.57 10.83
N PRO A 198 2.87 5.31 11.26
CA PRO A 198 3.62 4.18 10.69
C PRO A 198 3.32 3.93 9.20
N GLY A 199 2.20 4.44 8.68
CA GLY A 199 1.88 4.45 7.24
C GLY A 199 2.88 5.25 6.40
N LEU A 200 3.60 6.19 7.00
CA LEU A 200 4.54 7.08 6.31
C LEU A 200 5.86 6.39 5.93
N VAL A 201 6.19 5.27 6.57
CA VAL A 201 7.51 4.67 6.49
C VAL A 201 7.41 3.30 5.79
N PRO A 202 7.94 3.12 4.57
CA PRO A 202 7.70 1.93 3.77
C PRO A 202 8.12 0.59 4.42
N ASN A 203 9.24 0.57 5.16
CA ASN A 203 9.75 -0.65 5.79
C ASN A 203 8.89 -1.15 6.97
N ILE A 204 8.00 -0.31 7.51
CA ILE A 204 7.07 -0.71 8.57
C ILE A 204 6.13 -1.82 8.10
N ALA A 205 5.80 -1.89 6.81
CA ALA A 205 4.98 -2.96 6.27
C ALA A 205 5.57 -4.36 6.59
N ALA A 206 6.86 -4.56 6.28
CA ALA A 206 7.57 -5.79 6.60
C ALA A 206 7.73 -6.00 8.11
N GLY A 207 8.08 -4.94 8.85
CA GLY A 207 8.21 -5.00 10.31
C GLY A 207 6.90 -5.34 11.03
N ARG A 208 5.76 -4.88 10.52
CA ARG A 208 4.43 -5.20 11.03
C ARG A 208 4.08 -6.66 10.79
N ILE A 209 4.38 -7.19 9.59
CA ILE A 209 4.21 -8.62 9.30
C ILE A 209 5.05 -9.46 10.26
N ALA A 210 6.34 -9.13 10.40
CA ALA A 210 7.23 -9.83 11.32
C ALA A 210 6.73 -9.77 12.77
N ASN A 211 6.34 -8.58 13.24
CA ASN A 211 5.81 -8.39 14.59
C ASN A 211 4.54 -9.22 14.87
N ARG A 212 3.64 -9.33 13.88
CA ARG A 212 2.37 -10.05 14.06
C ARG A 212 2.51 -11.56 13.95
N LEU A 213 3.48 -12.03 13.19
CA LEU A 213 3.82 -13.44 13.06
C LEU A 213 4.88 -13.92 14.08
N ASP A 214 5.37 -13.03 14.94
CA ASP A 214 6.43 -13.28 15.92
C ASP A 214 7.75 -13.77 15.27
N LEU A 215 8.20 -13.10 14.20
CA LEU A 215 9.40 -13.43 13.42
C LEU A 215 10.63 -12.62 13.84
#